data_AF-X0XRJ4-F1
#
_entry.id   AF-X0XRJ4-F1
#
_cell.length_a   1.000
_cell.length_b   1.000
_cell.length_c   1.000
_cell.angle_alpha   90.00
_cell.angle_beta   90.00
_cell.angle_gamma   90.00
#
_symmetry.space_group_name_H-M   'P 1'
#
loop_
_entity.id
_entity.type
_entity.pdbx_description
1 polymer ?
#
loop_
_entity_poly.entity_id
_entity_poly.type
_entity_poly.pdbx_seq_one_letter_code
_entity_poly.pdbx_strand_id
1 'polypeptide(L)'
;MELWNWRSRTRWLIEDGQAPDFKGTPAEEQGFRTFDDIVRHTAKLATQEGTLDKIIDEDFVVFGKPYRDLDSEEWNTVRSITEERHFALNWLCGYAPGNCWDETSTDT
;
A
#
# COMPACT_ATOMS: atom_id res chain seq x y z
N MET A 1 -4.11 -5.28 -7.13
CA MET A 1 -2.69 -5.60 -6.84
C MET A 1 -1.94 -4.37 -6.35
N GLU A 2 -2.14 -3.22 -7.00
CA GLU A 2 -1.59 -1.92 -6.58
C GLU A 2 -1.99 -1.52 -5.15
N LEU A 3 -3.21 -1.83 -4.71
CA LEU A 3 -3.68 -1.42 -3.37
C LEU A 3 -2.85 -2.00 -2.21
N TRP A 4 -2.41 -3.26 -2.32
CA TRP A 4 -1.55 -3.89 -1.32
C TRP A 4 -0.12 -3.30 -1.35
N ASN A 5 0.37 -2.95 -2.55
CA ASN A 5 1.66 -2.27 -2.72
C ASN A 5 1.60 -0.88 -2.08
N TRP A 6 0.57 -0.11 -2.41
CA TRP A 6 0.29 1.18 -1.79
C TRP A 6 0.30 1.07 -0.26
N ARG A 7 -0.45 0.12 0.33
CA ARG A 7 -0.48 -0.04 1.79
C ARG A 7 0.90 -0.37 2.39
N SER A 8 1.67 -1.22 1.71
CA SER A 8 3.03 -1.60 2.13
C SER A 8 3.97 -0.39 2.10
N ARG A 9 3.94 0.39 1.01
CA ARG A 9 4.73 1.62 0.85
C ARG A 9 4.32 2.70 1.85
N THR A 10 3.04 2.86 2.12
CA THR A 10 2.54 3.81 3.12
C THR A 10 3.05 3.47 4.53
N ARG A 11 3.15 2.18 4.89
CA ARG A 11 3.78 1.80 6.17
C ARG A 11 5.24 2.22 6.22
N TRP A 12 6.00 1.99 5.15
CA TRP A 12 7.39 2.43 5.07
C TRP A 12 7.53 3.95 5.22
N LEU A 13 6.67 4.75 4.56
CA LEU A 13 6.66 6.21 4.70
C LEU A 13 6.39 6.65 6.15
N ILE A 14 5.47 5.99 6.85
CA ILE A 14 5.17 6.26 8.26
C ILE A 14 6.38 5.92 9.14
N GLU A 15 7.00 4.76 8.95
CA GLU A 15 8.18 4.32 9.72
C GLU A 15 9.41 5.20 9.46
N ASP A 16 9.58 5.71 8.24
CA ASP A 16 10.61 6.68 7.86
C ASP A 16 10.35 8.09 8.43
N GLY A 17 9.22 8.30 9.10
CA GLY A 17 8.84 9.59 9.69
C GLY A 17 8.42 10.63 8.66
N GLN A 18 8.09 10.20 7.43
CA GLN A 18 7.56 11.09 6.40
C GLN A 18 6.17 11.57 6.80
N ALA A 19 5.88 12.83 6.49
CA ALA A 19 4.55 13.40 6.59
C ALA A 19 4.00 13.63 5.18
N PRO A 20 2.72 13.33 4.94
CA PRO A 20 2.12 13.68 3.66
C PRO A 20 1.98 15.20 3.52
N ASP A 21 2.29 15.73 2.34
CA ASP A 21 1.94 17.10 1.97
C ASP A 21 0.60 17.11 1.24
N PHE A 22 -0.46 17.50 1.94
CA PHE A 22 -1.80 17.60 1.37
C PHE A 22 -2.15 18.99 0.85
N LYS A 23 -1.25 19.97 0.96
CA LYS A 23 -1.59 21.37 0.68
C LYS A 23 -2.07 21.55 -0.76
N GLY A 24 -3.26 22.10 -0.93
CA GLY A 24 -3.88 22.34 -2.23
C GLY A 24 -4.40 21.08 -2.92
N THR A 25 -4.49 19.95 -2.22
CA THR A 25 -5.04 18.69 -2.75
C THR A 25 -6.48 18.47 -2.28
N PRO A 26 -7.27 17.66 -3.00
CA PRO A 26 -8.60 17.24 -2.51
C PRO A 26 -8.56 16.55 -1.15
N ALA A 27 -7.43 15.95 -0.77
CA ALA A 27 -7.23 15.33 0.54
C ALA A 27 -7.25 16.37 1.68
N GLU A 28 -6.71 17.58 1.46
CA GLU A 28 -6.78 18.66 2.44
C GLU A 28 -8.21 19.14 2.66
N GLU A 29 -8.98 19.30 1.58
CA GLU A 29 -10.40 19.71 1.59
C GLU A 29 -11.28 18.68 2.32
N GLN A 30 -10.96 17.40 2.18
CA GLN A 30 -11.62 16.29 2.88
C GLN A 30 -11.16 16.15 4.34
N GLY A 31 -10.21 16.97 4.79
CA GLY A 31 -9.76 17.02 6.17
C GLY A 31 -8.70 15.98 6.54
N PHE A 32 -8.07 15.30 5.58
CA PHE A 32 -6.97 14.38 5.86
C PHE A 32 -5.73 15.13 6.35
N ARG A 33 -5.03 14.55 7.34
CA ARG A 33 -3.86 15.16 7.98
C ARG A 33 -2.67 14.21 8.08
N THR A 34 -2.94 12.90 8.10
CA THR A 34 -1.92 11.87 8.25
C THR A 34 -2.07 10.78 7.19
N PHE A 35 -1.02 9.97 7.02
CA PHE A 35 -1.11 8.75 6.23
C PHE A 35 -2.15 7.77 6.81
N ASP A 36 -2.28 7.70 8.14
CA ASP A 36 -3.28 6.85 8.80
C ASP A 36 -4.71 7.25 8.47
N ASP A 37 -5.00 8.55 8.31
CA ASP A 37 -6.33 9.00 7.89
C ASP A 37 -6.68 8.47 6.50
N ILE A 38 -5.71 8.48 5.58
CA ILE A 38 -5.89 7.93 4.23
C ILE A 38 -6.03 6.41 4.29
N VAL A 39 -5.16 5.71 5.04
CA VAL A 39 -5.27 4.24 5.21
C VAL A 39 -6.66 3.85 5.71
N ARG A 40 -7.16 4.51 6.75
CA ARG A 40 -8.50 4.30 7.28
C ARG A 40 -9.58 4.54 6.23
N HIS A 41 -9.51 5.64 5.51
CA HIS A 41 -10.50 5.99 4.50
C HIS A 41 -10.51 4.98 3.35
N THR A 42 -9.33 4.68 2.81
CA THR A 42 -9.14 3.73 1.71
C THR A 42 -9.55 2.32 2.10
N ALA A 43 -9.22 1.84 3.31
CA ALA A 43 -9.61 0.52 3.79
C ALA A 43 -11.15 0.39 3.85
N LYS A 44 -11.85 1.42 4.33
CA LYS A 44 -13.32 1.46 4.35
C LYS A 44 -13.90 1.42 2.93
N LEU A 45 -13.39 2.27 2.04
CA LEU A 45 -13.87 2.33 0.65
C LEU A 45 -13.64 1.00 -0.08
N ALA A 46 -12.44 0.44 0.01
CA ALA A 46 -12.09 -0.82 -0.64
C ALA A 46 -12.92 -2.00 -0.13
N THR A 47 -13.34 -1.98 1.15
CA THR A 47 -14.26 -2.98 1.69
C THR A 47 -15.68 -2.80 1.15
N GLN A 48 -16.16 -1.55 1.06
CA GLN A 48 -17.48 -1.23 0.50
C GLN A 48 -17.60 -1.62 -0.97
N GLU A 49 -16.51 -1.49 -1.73
CA GLU A 49 -16.42 -1.88 -3.14
C GLU A 49 -16.18 -3.38 -3.35
N GLY A 50 -16.00 -4.16 -2.27
CA GLY A 50 -15.70 -5.59 -2.33
C GLY A 50 -14.29 -5.92 -2.81
N THR A 51 -13.38 -4.93 -2.88
CA THR A 51 -11.96 -5.13 -3.20
C THR A 51 -11.22 -5.77 -2.02
N LEU A 52 -11.62 -5.45 -0.79
CA LEU A 52 -11.17 -6.13 0.43
C LEU A 52 -12.32 -6.90 1.05
N ASP A 53 -12.09 -8.17 1.37
CA ASP A 53 -13.09 -9.01 2.03
C ASP A 53 -13.37 -8.56 3.47
N LYS A 54 -12.36 -8.02 4.15
CA LYS A 54 -12.44 -7.60 5.55
C LYS A 54 -11.39 -6.55 5.91
N ILE A 55 -11.73 -5.76 6.93
CA ILE A 55 -10.84 -4.83 7.63
C ILE A 55 -10.92 -5.09 9.14
N ILE A 56 -9.83 -4.84 9.87
CA ILE A 56 -9.76 -4.89 11.34
C ILE A 56 -9.13 -3.58 11.78
N ASP A 57 -9.66 -2.96 12.84
CA ASP A 57 -9.16 -1.69 13.40
C ASP A 57 -8.91 -0.59 12.34
N GLU A 58 -9.81 -0.57 11.36
CA GLU A 58 -9.79 0.36 10.23
C GLU A 58 -8.54 0.24 9.34
N ASP A 59 -7.93 -0.94 9.29
CA ASP A 59 -6.78 -1.25 8.45
C ASP A 59 -7.01 -2.56 7.67
N PHE A 60 -6.12 -2.81 6.73
CA PHE A 60 -6.02 -4.04 5.95
C PHE A 60 -5.70 -5.22 6.88
N VAL A 61 -6.31 -6.38 6.62
CA VAL A 61 -6.08 -7.57 7.45
C VAL A 61 -5.03 -8.47 6.81
N VAL A 62 -3.96 -8.76 7.56
CA VAL A 62 -2.96 -9.76 7.18
C VAL A 62 -2.61 -10.60 8.39
N PHE A 63 -2.46 -11.92 8.20
CA PHE A 63 -2.26 -12.88 9.30
C PHE A 63 -3.30 -12.77 10.45
N GLY A 64 -4.52 -12.34 10.12
CA GLY A 64 -5.61 -12.20 11.07
C GLY A 64 -5.57 -10.95 11.95
N LYS A 65 -4.64 -10.02 11.71
CA LYS A 65 -4.48 -8.77 12.47
C LYS A 65 -4.39 -7.55 11.55
N PRO A 66 -4.58 -6.32 12.05
CA PRO A 66 -4.44 -5.13 11.22
C PRO A 66 -2.99 -4.96 10.74
N TYR A 67 -2.81 -4.46 9.52
CA TYR A 67 -1.50 -4.33 8.87
C TYR A 67 -0.49 -3.51 9.69
N ARG A 68 -0.96 -2.48 10.40
CA ARG A 68 -0.12 -1.67 11.30
C ARG A 68 0.49 -2.47 12.47
N ASP A 69 -0.12 -3.59 12.86
CA ASP A 69 0.31 -4.43 13.98
C ASP A 69 1.18 -5.63 13.55
N LEU A 70 1.56 -5.70 12.27
CA LEU A 70 2.54 -6.69 11.84
C LEU A 70 3.89 -6.39 12.50
N ASP A 71 4.56 -7.42 13.00
CA ASP A 71 5.95 -7.30 13.42
C ASP A 71 6.89 -7.17 12.19
N SER A 72 8.18 -7.01 12.44
CA SER A 72 9.15 -6.80 11.37
C SER A 72 9.27 -8.00 10.42
N GLU A 73 9.15 -9.23 10.90
CA GLU A 73 9.28 -10.43 10.08
C GLU A 73 8.06 -10.62 9.19
N GLU A 74 6.86 -10.48 9.77
CA GLU A 74 5.60 -10.52 9.06
C GLU A 74 5.52 -9.40 8.02
N TRP A 75 5.92 -8.17 8.39
CA TRP A 75 5.91 -7.05 7.46
C TRP A 75 6.87 -7.28 6.29
N ASN A 76 8.09 -7.75 6.55
CA ASN A 76 9.06 -8.09 5.50
C ASN A 76 8.51 -9.18 4.55
N THR A 77 7.81 -10.17 5.11
CA THR A 77 7.18 -11.23 4.32
C THR A 77 6.10 -10.66 3.39
N VAL A 78 5.22 -9.83 3.90
CA VAL A 78 4.11 -9.26 3.13
C VAL A 78 4.60 -8.26 2.08
N ARG A 79 5.60 -7.46 2.46
CA ARG A 79 6.27 -6.51 1.57
C ARG A 79 6.91 -7.22 0.38
N SER A 80 7.72 -8.25 0.63
CA SER A 80 8.40 -8.98 -0.46
C SER A 80 7.39 -9.62 -1.42
N ILE A 81 6.33 -10.28 -0.92
CA ILE A 81 5.26 -10.83 -1.77
C ILE A 81 4.63 -9.75 -2.65
N THR A 82 4.43 -8.56 -2.08
CA THR A 82 3.75 -7.46 -2.77
C THR A 82 4.64 -6.81 -3.83
N GLU A 83 5.93 -6.65 -3.54
CA GLU A 83 6.96 -6.18 -4.49
C GLU A 83 7.10 -7.17 -5.67
N GLU A 84 7.24 -8.47 -5.40
CA GLU A 84 7.35 -9.51 -6.44
C GLU A 84 6.11 -9.57 -7.34
N ARG A 85 4.92 -9.41 -6.74
CA ARG A 85 3.67 -9.31 -7.53
C ARG A 85 3.67 -8.08 -8.41
N HIS A 86 4.17 -6.95 -7.92
CA HIS A 86 4.31 -5.73 -8.71
C HIS A 86 5.23 -5.93 -9.91
N PHE A 87 6.40 -6.55 -9.72
CA PHE A 87 7.29 -6.93 -10.82
C PHE A 87 6.61 -7.83 -11.84
N ALA A 88 5.89 -8.85 -11.38
CA ALA A 88 5.15 -9.75 -12.25
C ALA A 88 4.16 -9.01 -13.15
N LEU A 89 3.39 -8.07 -12.60
CA LEU A 89 2.43 -7.31 -13.39
C LEU A 89 3.12 -6.35 -14.37
N ASN A 90 4.14 -5.62 -13.93
CA ASN A 90 4.87 -4.70 -14.80
C ASN A 90 5.51 -5.44 -15.98
N TRP A 91 6.07 -6.63 -15.72
CA TRP A 91 6.59 -7.52 -16.75
C TRP A 91 5.50 -7.97 -17.72
N LEU A 92 4.38 -8.50 -17.23
CA LEU A 92 3.25 -8.94 -18.06
C LEU A 92 2.66 -7.82 -18.93
N CYS A 93 2.65 -6.59 -18.42
CA CYS A 93 2.17 -5.42 -19.14
C CYS A 93 3.22 -4.81 -20.11
N GLY A 94 4.42 -5.38 -20.19
CA GLY A 94 5.50 -4.87 -21.04
C GLY A 94 6.12 -3.56 -20.56
N TYR A 95 5.88 -3.18 -19.31
CA TYR A 95 6.49 -2.01 -18.67
C TYR A 95 7.89 -2.30 -18.11
N ALA A 96 8.31 -3.57 -18.11
CA ALA A 96 9.68 -3.96 -17.80
C ALA A 96 10.66 -3.44 -18.88
N PRO A 97 11.71 -2.66 -18.52
CA PRO A 97 12.74 -2.25 -19.46
C PRO A 97 13.36 -3.48 -20.14
N GLY A 98 13.28 -3.53 -21.48
CA GLY A 98 13.82 -4.65 -22.25
C GLY A 98 13.17 -6.02 -21.98
N ASN A 99 12.02 -6.08 -21.30
CA ASN A 99 11.41 -7.32 -20.80
C ASN A 99 12.30 -8.09 -19.79
N CYS A 100 13.27 -7.39 -19.18
CA CYS A 100 14.15 -7.93 -18.16
C CYS A 100 13.49 -7.79 -16.78
N TRP A 101 13.26 -8.95 -16.14
CA TRP A 101 12.69 -9.04 -14.80
C TRP A 101 13.46 -8.19 -13.77
N ASP A 102 14.79 -8.30 -13.79
CA ASP A 102 15.69 -7.72 -12.78
C ASP A 102 15.86 -6.20 -12.86
N GLU A 103 15.38 -5.55 -13.93
CA GLU A 103 15.62 -4.11 -14.21
C GLU A 103 14.35 -3.25 -14.10
N THR A 104 13.24 -3.80 -13.61
CA THR A 104 11.97 -3.07 -13.56
C THR A 104 11.94 -2.07 -12.39
N SER A 105 11.83 -0.77 -12.71
CA SER A 105 11.74 0.31 -11.71
C SER A 105 10.50 0.19 -10.83
N THR A 106 10.66 0.51 -9.55
CA THR A 106 9.60 0.51 -8.52
C THR A 106 8.94 1.88 -8.33
N ASP A 107 9.35 2.90 -9.09
CA ASP A 107 8.76 4.23 -8.98
C ASP A 107 7.31 4.20 -9.48
N THR A 108 6.40 4.28 -8.50
CA THR A 108 4.98 4.59 -8.64
C THR A 108 4.71 6.01 -8.14
#